data_AF-A0A7Y3LHE9-F1
#
_entry.id   AF-A0A7Y3LHE9-F1
#
_cell.length_a   1.000
_cell.length_b   1.000
_cell.length_c   1.000
_cell.angle_alpha   90.00
_cell.angle_beta   90.00
_cell.angle_gamma   90.00
#
_symmetry.space_group_name_H-M   'P 1'
#
loop_
_entity.id
_entity.type
_entity.pdbx_description
1 polymer ?
#
loop_
_entity_poly.entity_id
_entity_poly.type
_entity_poly.pdbx_seq_one_letter_code
_entity_poly.pdbx_strand_id
1 'polypeptide(L)'
;MRSKYLRVNDSKLLSPKLRLTLDQPIKELARGYGLGFVEPAELDAIGMSKGLTLGLERALVPIRDFVDSSVLLLDGKVNFSRYLQVKTFVKGDCQSFAIASASIIAKVARDELMARESENYPWYVFEKNKGYPSPMHVSALHAVGPSQIHRRSWSFMADLPW
;
A
#
# COMPACT_ATOMS: atom_id res chain seq x y z
N MET A 1 12.84 30.41 -2.87
CA MET A 1 11.76 29.46 -2.52
C MET A 1 12.34 28.07 -2.35
N ARG A 2 12.46 27.54 -1.12
CA ARG A 2 12.76 26.11 -0.94
C ARG A 2 11.51 25.33 -1.35
N SER A 3 11.62 24.53 -2.40
CA SER A 3 10.51 23.78 -3.00
C SER A 3 9.74 23.02 -1.92
N LYS A 4 8.41 23.20 -1.84
CA LYS A 4 7.52 22.51 -0.88
C LYS A 4 7.64 20.97 -0.92
N TYR A 5 8.30 20.46 -1.95
CA TYR A 5 8.51 19.06 -2.26
C TYR A 5 9.84 18.48 -1.75
N LEU A 6 10.72 19.28 -1.11
CA LEU A 6 11.98 18.81 -0.52
C LEU A 6 11.81 17.74 0.57
N ARG A 7 10.57 17.50 1.03
CA ARG A 7 10.22 16.57 2.10
C ARG A 7 9.56 15.27 1.61
N VAL A 8 9.42 15.09 0.30
CA VAL A 8 8.93 13.84 -0.28
C VAL A 8 10.10 12.84 -0.28
N ASN A 9 10.02 11.86 0.60
CA ASN A 9 11.01 10.80 0.83
C ASN A 9 10.27 9.52 1.25
N ASP A 10 10.97 8.47 1.71
CA ASP A 10 10.38 7.23 2.25
C ASP A 10 9.17 7.54 3.14
N SER A 11 7.99 7.13 2.65
CA SER A 11 6.71 7.43 3.30
C SER A 11 6.67 6.90 4.73
N LYS A 12 7.41 5.84 5.07
CA LYS A 12 7.45 5.24 6.41
C LYS A 12 8.23 6.11 7.40
N LEU A 13 9.17 6.92 6.93
CA LEU A 13 9.92 7.88 7.75
C LEU A 13 9.13 9.16 8.04
N LEU A 14 8.09 9.42 7.25
CA LEU A 14 7.21 10.57 7.45
C LEU A 14 6.18 10.28 8.55
N SER A 15 5.83 11.31 9.32
CA SER A 15 4.70 11.20 10.26
C SER A 15 3.37 11.09 9.49
N PRO A 16 2.33 10.44 10.06
CA PRO A 16 1.01 10.38 9.43
C PRO A 16 0.46 11.76 9.05
N LYS A 17 0.64 12.75 9.93
CA LYS A 17 0.24 14.15 9.68
C LYS A 17 0.96 14.73 8.47
N LEU A 18 2.28 14.51 8.35
CA LEU A 18 3.05 15.01 7.22
C LEU A 18 2.64 14.32 5.91
N ARG A 19 2.40 13.00 5.91
CA ARG A 19 1.90 12.28 4.74
C ARG A 19 0.57 12.87 4.24
N LEU A 20 -0.38 13.11 5.14
CA LEU A 20 -1.67 13.73 4.78
C LEU A 20 -1.50 15.13 4.16
N THR A 21 -0.58 15.95 4.69
CA THR A 21 -0.31 17.27 4.10
C THR A 21 0.38 17.21 2.73
N LEU A 22 0.98 16.08 2.37
CA LEU A 22 1.67 15.89 1.09
C LEU A 22 0.80 15.18 0.05
N ASP A 23 -0.12 14.32 0.47
CA ASP A 23 -0.95 13.48 -0.41
C ASP A 23 -1.72 14.31 -1.46
N GLN A 24 -2.52 15.28 -1.00
CA GLN A 24 -3.32 16.11 -1.90
C GLN A 24 -2.46 16.94 -2.87
N PRO A 25 -1.41 17.68 -2.42
CA PRO A 25 -0.52 18.38 -3.35
C PRO A 25 0.20 17.48 -4.36
N ILE A 26 0.53 16.23 -3.99
CA ILE A 26 1.15 15.28 -4.92
C ILE A 26 0.13 14.87 -5.99
N LYS A 27 -1.10 14.55 -5.60
CA LYS A 27 -2.19 14.19 -6.52
C LYS A 27 -2.51 15.31 -7.50
N GLU A 28 -2.52 16.56 -7.03
CA GLU A 28 -2.74 17.75 -7.87
C GLU A 28 -1.60 18.04 -8.85
N LEU A 29 -0.36 17.71 -8.49
CA LEU A 29 0.80 17.89 -9.36
C LEU A 29 0.90 16.79 -10.44
N ALA A 30 0.45 15.58 -10.12
CA ALA A 30 0.53 14.44 -11.01
C ALA A 30 -0.41 14.60 -12.22
N ARG A 31 0.00 14.12 -13.40
CA ARG A 31 -0.90 14.05 -14.56
C ARG A 31 -2.08 13.11 -14.33
N GLY A 32 -1.89 12.11 -13.47
CA GLY A 32 -2.89 11.17 -13.02
C GLY A 32 -2.31 10.29 -11.93
N TYR A 33 -3.18 9.67 -11.13
CA TYR A 33 -2.81 8.64 -10.17
C TYR A 33 -3.85 7.53 -10.15
N GLY A 34 -3.46 6.34 -9.72
CA GLY A 34 -4.36 5.21 -9.51
C GLY A 34 -3.99 4.43 -8.27
N LEU A 35 -4.97 3.73 -7.70
CA LEU A 35 -4.82 2.86 -6.55
C LEU A 35 -5.28 1.46 -6.94
N GLY A 36 -4.48 0.46 -6.60
CA GLY A 36 -4.80 -0.94 -6.84
C GLY A 36 -4.89 -1.70 -5.53
N PHE A 37 -6.12 -1.96 -5.08
CA PHE A 37 -6.38 -2.81 -3.94
C PHE A 37 -6.56 -4.26 -4.39
N VAL A 38 -6.12 -5.20 -3.54
CA VAL A 38 -6.31 -6.63 -3.73
C VAL A 38 -6.89 -7.17 -2.44
N GLU A 39 -8.03 -7.84 -2.56
CA GLU A 39 -8.78 -8.31 -1.41
C GLU A 39 -8.03 -9.45 -0.70
N PRO A 40 -8.20 -9.60 0.62
CA PRO A 40 -7.57 -10.68 1.39
C PRO A 40 -7.85 -12.07 0.81
N ALA A 41 -9.10 -12.34 0.41
CA ALA A 41 -9.48 -13.59 -0.22
C ALA A 41 -8.79 -13.82 -1.58
N GLU A 42 -8.59 -12.75 -2.37
CA GLU A 42 -7.83 -12.85 -3.62
C GLU A 42 -6.37 -13.17 -3.34
N LEU A 43 -5.76 -12.49 -2.36
CA LEU A 43 -4.38 -12.76 -1.95
C LEU A 43 -4.19 -14.18 -1.43
N ASP A 44 -5.16 -14.71 -0.68
CA ASP A 44 -5.14 -16.11 -0.22
C ASP A 44 -5.24 -17.09 -1.40
N ALA A 45 -6.01 -16.77 -2.44
CA ALA A 45 -6.19 -17.63 -3.61
C ALA A 45 -5.00 -17.62 -4.58
N ILE A 46 -4.39 -16.44 -4.82
CA ILE A 46 -3.37 -16.27 -5.86
C ILE A 46 -1.94 -16.13 -5.32
N GLY A 47 -1.79 -15.90 -4.01
CA GLY A 47 -0.52 -15.65 -3.34
C GLY A 47 0.02 -14.23 -3.56
N MET A 48 0.99 -13.84 -2.72
CA MET A 48 1.49 -12.47 -2.66
C MET A 48 2.07 -11.97 -3.99
N SER A 49 2.88 -12.78 -4.69
CA SER A 49 3.55 -12.32 -5.92
C SER A 49 2.58 -11.99 -7.04
N LYS A 50 1.55 -12.83 -7.23
CA LYS A 50 0.47 -12.54 -8.20
C LYS A 50 -0.42 -11.39 -7.70
N GLY A 51 -0.63 -11.30 -6.39
CA GLY A 51 -1.30 -10.17 -5.76
C GLY A 51 -0.63 -8.83 -6.06
N LEU A 52 0.69 -8.73 -5.93
CA LEU A 52 1.43 -7.51 -6.26
C LEU A 52 1.31 -7.14 -7.75
N THR A 53 1.31 -8.13 -8.63
CA THR A 53 1.07 -7.94 -10.07
C THR A 53 -0.33 -7.38 -10.31
N LEU A 54 -1.36 -8.00 -9.73
CA LEU A 54 -2.75 -7.58 -9.85
C LEU A 54 -2.99 -6.17 -9.28
N GLY A 55 -2.38 -5.86 -8.13
CA GLY A 55 -2.42 -4.53 -7.52
C GLY A 55 -1.80 -3.47 -8.45
N LEU A 56 -0.66 -3.77 -9.06
CA LEU A 56 -0.06 -2.87 -10.04
C LEU A 56 -0.96 -2.69 -11.27
N GLU A 57 -1.49 -3.77 -11.84
CA GLU A 57 -2.39 -3.70 -13.00
C GLU A 57 -3.63 -2.84 -12.71
N ARG A 58 -4.26 -3.02 -11.54
CA ARG A 58 -5.39 -2.20 -11.08
C ARG A 58 -5.01 -0.73 -10.90
N ALA A 59 -3.84 -0.45 -10.35
CA ALA A 59 -3.35 0.92 -10.16
C ALA A 59 -3.06 1.63 -11.50
N LEU A 60 -2.76 0.90 -12.57
CA LEU A 60 -2.50 1.47 -13.89
C LEU A 60 -3.78 1.78 -14.68
N VAL A 61 -4.91 1.12 -14.39
CA VAL A 61 -6.17 1.30 -15.13
C VAL A 61 -6.61 2.78 -15.19
N PRO A 62 -6.66 3.54 -14.09
CA PRO A 62 -7.14 4.93 -14.11
C PRO A 62 -6.21 5.91 -14.86
N ILE A 63 -4.98 5.50 -15.16
CA ILE A 63 -3.95 6.36 -15.75
C ILE A 63 -3.42 5.82 -17.08
N ARG A 64 -4.06 4.80 -17.65
CA ARG A 64 -3.60 4.07 -18.84
C ARG A 64 -3.24 5.01 -19.99
N ASP A 65 -4.14 5.95 -20.28
CA ASP A 65 -3.98 6.92 -21.38
C ASP A 65 -2.74 7.81 -21.26
N PHE A 66 -2.16 7.91 -20.05
CA PHE A 66 -0.95 8.70 -19.79
C PHE A 66 0.34 7.88 -19.80
N VAL A 67 0.26 6.54 -19.72
CA VAL A 67 1.43 5.68 -19.42
C VAL A 67 1.86 4.75 -20.55
N ASP A 68 1.11 4.65 -21.65
CA ASP A 68 1.36 3.67 -22.73
C ASP A 68 2.77 3.75 -23.37
N SER A 69 3.45 4.90 -23.30
CA SER A 69 4.83 5.08 -23.80
C SER A 69 5.83 5.44 -22.69
N SER A 70 5.48 5.21 -21.42
CA SER A 70 6.28 5.61 -20.28
C SER A 70 7.16 4.47 -19.75
N VAL A 71 8.24 4.84 -19.05
CA VAL A 71 9.02 3.90 -18.25
C VAL A 71 8.43 3.84 -16.84
N LEU A 72 8.06 2.64 -16.40
CA LEU A 72 7.58 2.40 -15.05
C LEU A 72 8.76 2.24 -14.07
N LEU A 73 8.79 3.08 -13.04
CA LEU A 73 9.77 2.98 -11.96
C LEU A 73 9.14 2.21 -10.78
N LEU A 74 9.74 1.09 -10.39
CA LEU A 74 9.26 0.27 -9.28
C LEU A 74 10.24 0.27 -8.10
N ASP A 75 9.72 0.37 -6.87
CA ASP A 75 10.50 0.12 -5.66
C ASP A 75 10.67 -1.38 -5.43
N GLY A 76 11.91 -1.79 -5.17
CA GLY A 76 12.29 -3.19 -4.98
C GLY A 76 13.11 -3.75 -6.16
N LYS A 77 13.17 -5.07 -6.23
CA LYS A 77 13.98 -5.82 -7.22
C LYS A 77 13.16 -6.57 -8.25
N VAL A 78 11.85 -6.64 -8.05
CA VAL A 78 10.97 -7.53 -8.82
C VAL A 78 10.20 -6.70 -9.83
N ASN A 79 10.21 -7.16 -11.09
CA ASN A 79 9.35 -6.60 -12.11
C ASN A 79 7.97 -7.26 -12.04
N PHE A 80 6.94 -6.45 -11.85
CA PHE A 80 5.54 -6.88 -11.80
C PHE A 80 4.73 -6.46 -13.04
N SER A 81 5.32 -5.76 -14.01
CA SER A 81 4.64 -5.38 -15.26
C SER A 81 5.11 -6.22 -16.44
N ARG A 82 4.17 -6.59 -17.32
CA ARG A 82 4.45 -7.31 -18.57
C ARG A 82 4.30 -6.44 -19.82
N TYR A 83 3.76 -5.23 -19.68
CA TYR A 83 3.36 -4.38 -20.81
C TYR A 83 4.16 -3.09 -20.92
N LEU A 84 4.81 -2.66 -19.84
CA LEU A 84 5.60 -1.43 -19.80
C LEU A 84 7.09 -1.75 -19.65
N GLN A 85 7.94 -0.87 -20.17
CA GLN A 85 9.36 -0.89 -19.83
C GLN A 85 9.54 -0.56 -18.34
N VAL A 86 10.22 -1.43 -17.60
CA VAL A 86 10.38 -1.27 -16.14
C VAL A 86 11.83 -1.01 -15.74
N LYS A 87 12.02 -0.10 -14.79
CA LYS A 87 13.26 0.06 -14.02
C LYS A 87 12.97 -0.13 -12.55
N THR A 88 13.67 -1.07 -11.92
CA THR A 88 13.53 -1.40 -10.50
C THR A 88 14.61 -0.71 -9.67
N PHE A 89 14.26 -0.16 -8.52
CA PHE A 89 15.17 0.54 -7.62
C PHE A 89 15.05 -0.03 -6.21
N VAL A 90 16.15 -0.52 -5.64
CA VAL A 90 16.17 -0.90 -4.22
C VAL A 90 16.17 0.37 -3.37
N LYS A 91 15.17 0.56 -2.50
CA LYS A 91 14.94 1.83 -1.78
C LYS A 91 14.70 2.98 -2.76
N GLY A 92 13.82 2.73 -3.72
CA GLY A 92 13.52 3.66 -4.79
C GLY A 92 12.84 4.93 -4.31
N ASP A 93 12.12 4.86 -3.20
CA ASP A 93 11.51 6.00 -2.51
C ASP A 93 12.53 7.02 -2.00
N CYS A 94 13.74 6.60 -1.62
CA CYS A 94 14.83 7.51 -1.28
C CYS A 94 15.55 8.13 -2.50
N GLN A 95 15.28 7.63 -3.71
CA GLN A 95 16.05 7.94 -4.91
C GLN A 95 15.21 8.60 -6.02
N SER A 96 13.91 8.39 -6.01
CA SER A 96 12.99 8.85 -7.03
C SER A 96 11.80 9.54 -6.41
N PHE A 97 11.62 10.81 -6.77
CA PHE A 97 10.46 11.60 -6.38
C PHE A 97 9.14 10.92 -6.78
N ALA A 98 9.09 10.29 -7.97
CA ALA A 98 7.89 9.59 -8.43
C ALA A 98 7.55 8.36 -7.56
N ILE A 99 8.56 7.57 -7.18
CA ILE A 99 8.37 6.40 -6.32
C ILE A 99 7.94 6.86 -4.91
N ALA A 100 8.60 7.87 -4.37
CA ALA A 100 8.26 8.45 -3.08
C ALA A 100 6.82 8.97 -3.06
N SER A 101 6.42 9.73 -4.08
CA SER A 101 5.06 10.22 -4.27
C SER A 101 4.02 9.10 -4.33
N ALA A 102 4.26 8.06 -5.13
CA ALA A 102 3.37 6.90 -5.20
C ALA A 102 3.25 6.18 -3.85
N SER A 103 4.36 6.04 -3.12
CA SER A 103 4.38 5.41 -1.79
C SER A 103 3.56 6.17 -0.75
N ILE A 104 3.59 7.52 -0.80
CA ILE A 104 2.79 8.38 0.08
C ILE A 104 1.31 8.19 -0.22
N ILE A 105 0.90 8.26 -1.50
CA ILE A 105 -0.50 8.08 -1.91
C ILE A 105 -1.02 6.70 -1.47
N ALA A 106 -0.25 5.65 -1.73
CA ALA A 106 -0.62 4.29 -1.34
C ALA A 106 -0.74 4.15 0.19
N LYS A 107 0.19 4.74 0.95
CA LYS A 107 0.20 4.64 2.41
C LYS A 107 -0.96 5.39 3.04
N VAL A 108 -1.29 6.60 2.56
CA VAL A 108 -2.44 7.38 3.03
C VAL A 108 -3.74 6.61 2.77
N ALA A 109 -3.94 6.14 1.54
CA ALA A 109 -5.15 5.39 1.19
C ALA A 109 -5.31 4.10 2.01
N ARG A 110 -4.21 3.37 2.27
CA ARG A 110 -4.24 2.18 3.13
C ARG A 110 -4.52 2.54 4.59
N ASP A 111 -3.93 3.60 5.11
CA ASP A 111 -4.13 4.02 6.50
C ASP A 111 -5.58 4.45 6.77
N GLU A 112 -6.22 5.11 5.80
CA GLU A 112 -7.63 5.49 5.81
C GLU A 112 -8.56 4.28 5.71
N LEU A 113 -8.27 3.33 4.81
CA LEU A 113 -9.02 2.08 4.72
C LEU A 113 -9.04 1.34 6.06
N MET A 114 -7.86 1.13 6.66
CA MET A 114 -7.78 0.41 7.93
C MET A 114 -8.42 1.17 9.10
N ALA A 115 -8.44 2.51 9.06
CA ALA A 115 -9.16 3.30 10.06
C ALA A 115 -10.67 3.08 9.97
N ARG A 116 -11.24 3.11 8.76
CA ARG A 116 -12.67 2.82 8.52
C ARG A 116 -13.03 1.39 8.92
N GLU A 117 -12.23 0.40 8.51
CA GLU A 117 -12.48 -0.99 8.88
C GLU A 117 -12.38 -1.25 10.38
N SER A 118 -11.64 -0.40 11.12
CA SER A 118 -11.61 -0.51 12.57
C SER A 118 -12.94 -0.22 13.25
N GLU A 119 -13.84 0.53 12.59
CA GLU A 119 -15.20 0.76 13.09
C GLU A 119 -16.05 -0.52 12.96
N ASN A 120 -15.86 -1.28 11.88
CA ASN A 120 -16.53 -2.57 11.65
C ASN A 120 -15.95 -3.69 12.53
N TYR A 121 -14.65 -3.62 12.85
CA TYR A 121 -13.92 -4.65 13.58
C TYR A 121 -13.12 -4.08 14.75
N PRO A 122 -13.79 -3.54 15.79
CA PRO A 122 -13.14 -2.74 16.84
C PRO A 122 -12.12 -3.52 17.66
N TRP A 123 -12.29 -4.83 17.81
CA TRP A 123 -11.42 -5.70 18.61
C TRP A 123 -9.96 -5.69 18.12
N TYR A 124 -9.74 -5.53 16.81
CA TYR A 124 -8.41 -5.62 16.24
C TYR A 124 -7.67 -4.29 16.19
N VAL A 125 -8.31 -3.15 16.47
CA VAL A 125 -7.68 -1.83 16.57
C VAL A 125 -6.87 -1.46 15.31
N PHE A 126 -7.50 -1.68 14.16
CA PHE A 126 -6.88 -1.52 12.85
C PHE A 126 -6.48 -0.07 12.55
N GLU A 127 -7.13 0.91 13.17
CA GLU A 127 -6.77 2.31 13.06
C GLU A 127 -5.37 2.60 13.60
N LYS A 128 -4.84 1.77 14.51
CA LYS A 128 -3.47 1.91 15.04
C LYS A 128 -2.48 1.00 14.32
N ASN A 129 -2.80 -0.29 14.20
CA ASN A 129 -1.83 -1.27 13.71
C ASN A 129 -1.90 -1.54 12.20
N LYS A 130 -2.92 -1.05 11.49
CA LYS A 130 -3.06 -1.17 10.03
C LYS A 130 -3.07 -2.62 9.51
N GLY A 131 -3.40 -3.59 10.37
CA GLY A 131 -3.37 -5.02 10.09
C GLY A 131 -2.02 -5.70 10.36
N TYR A 132 -1.01 -4.99 10.87
CA TYR A 132 0.22 -5.60 11.37
C TYR A 132 -0.03 -6.33 12.69
N PRO A 133 0.73 -7.41 13.00
CA PRO A 133 0.53 -8.24 14.19
C PRO A 133 1.07 -7.54 15.45
N SER A 134 0.43 -6.45 15.86
CA SER A 134 0.71 -5.83 17.16
C SER A 134 0.21 -6.74 18.29
N PRO A 135 0.73 -6.59 19.52
CA PRO A 135 0.25 -7.39 20.65
C PRO A 135 -1.27 -7.38 20.81
N MET A 136 -1.90 -6.21 20.66
CA MET A 136 -3.37 -6.10 20.72
C MET A 136 -4.07 -6.86 19.58
N HIS A 137 -3.53 -6.79 18.36
CA HIS A 137 -4.11 -7.48 17.21
C HIS A 137 -4.00 -9.00 17.37
N VAL A 138 -2.83 -9.49 17.80
CA VAL A 138 -2.61 -10.91 18.08
C VAL A 138 -3.54 -11.39 19.20
N SER A 139 -3.66 -10.64 20.29
CA SER A 139 -4.60 -10.99 21.37
C SER A 139 -6.05 -11.06 20.90
N ALA A 140 -6.49 -10.12 20.04
CA ALA A 140 -7.83 -10.14 19.47
C ALA A 140 -8.04 -11.35 18.56
N LEU A 141 -7.06 -11.69 17.74
CA LEU A 141 -7.08 -12.90 16.91
C LEU A 141 -7.23 -14.18 17.75
N HIS A 142 -6.54 -14.28 18.89
CA HIS A 142 -6.71 -15.41 19.81
C HIS A 142 -8.07 -15.43 20.53
N ALA A 143 -8.65 -14.26 20.81
CA ALA A 143 -9.87 -14.16 21.59
C ALA A 143 -11.15 -14.34 20.76
N VAL A 144 -11.20 -13.77 19.54
CA VAL A 144 -12.42 -13.73 18.71
C VAL A 144 -12.22 -14.31 17.30
N GLY A 145 -11.04 -14.84 16.99
CA GLY A 145 -10.72 -15.38 15.67
C GLY A 145 -10.45 -14.29 14.61
N PRO A 146 -10.26 -14.66 13.34
CA PRO A 146 -10.12 -13.72 12.21
C PRO A 146 -11.43 -12.97 11.90
N SER A 147 -11.28 -11.81 11.29
CA SER A 147 -12.35 -11.12 10.54
C SER A 147 -12.35 -11.53 9.07
N GLN A 148 -13.30 -11.00 8.29
CA GLN A 148 -13.34 -11.17 6.84
C GLN A 148 -12.16 -10.52 6.12
N ILE A 149 -11.53 -9.50 6.72
CA ILE A 149 -10.43 -8.77 6.09
C ILE A 149 -9.03 -9.32 6.46
N HIS A 150 -8.97 -10.43 7.19
CA HIS A 150 -7.72 -11.15 7.46
C HIS A 150 -7.34 -12.06 6.30
N ARG A 151 -6.04 -12.08 5.98
CA ARG A 151 -5.44 -13.05 5.04
C ARG A 151 -5.15 -14.34 5.78
N ARG A 152 -5.88 -15.39 5.46
CA ARG A 152 -5.81 -16.68 6.17
C ARG A 152 -4.56 -17.47 5.82
N SER A 153 -4.01 -17.28 4.62
CA SER A 153 -2.78 -17.91 4.17
C SER A 153 -1.51 -17.29 4.78
N TRP A 154 -1.64 -16.22 5.57
CA TRP A 154 -0.49 -15.51 6.10
C TRP A 154 0.14 -16.25 7.28
N SER A 155 1.48 -16.25 7.37
CA SER A 155 2.23 -17.04 8.36
C SER A 155 1.85 -16.76 9.82
N PHE A 156 1.39 -15.55 10.13
CA PHE A 156 0.94 -15.18 11.49
C PHE A 156 -0.40 -15.82 11.90
N MET A 157 -1.09 -16.49 10.98
CA MET A 157 -2.35 -17.17 11.24
C MET A 157 -2.17 -18.66 11.54
N ALA A 158 -0.96 -19.21 11.36
CA ALA A 158 -0.71 -20.65 11.42
C ALA A 158 -0.94 -21.26 12.81
N ASP A 159 -0.65 -20.52 13.88
CA ASP A 159 -0.73 -21.01 15.27
C ASP A 159 -1.95 -20.49 16.04
N LEU A 160 -2.92 -19.90 15.34
CA LEU A 160 -4.14 -19.42 15.98
C LEU A 160 -5.10 -20.59 16.24
N PRO A 161 -5.84 -20.61 17.37
CA PRO A 161 -6.86 -21.60 17.65
C PRO A 161 -8.17 -21.18 16.97
N TRP A 162 -8.42 -21.69 15.77
CA TRP A 162 -9.60 -21.36 14.94
C TRP A 162 -10.01 -22.53 14.07
#